data_AF-A0A497KD24-F1
#
_entry.id   AF-A0A497KD24-F1
#
_cell.length_a   1.000
_cell.length_b   1.000
_cell.length_c   1.000
_cell.angle_alpha   90.00
_cell.angle_beta   90.00
_cell.angle_gamma   90.00
#
_symmetry.space_group_name_H-M   'P 1'
#
loop_
_entity.id
_entity.type
_entity.pdbx_description
1 polymer ?
#
loop_
_entity_poly.entity_id
_entity_poly.type
_entity_poly.pdbx_seq_one_letter_code
_entity_poly.pdbx_strand_id
1 'polypeptide(L)'
;VKVSLGSKILTFPVVRKALIQVKNYLEKNYQIMIEGYFAGKEYSREIKAFLFALEILGKNDKVVFVDKAGYKKAERRKLKEKVEKLYVKGRRIKELSKQFKIPEKTIYRWVKTKT
;
A
#
# COMPACT_ATOMS: atom_id res chain seq x y z
N VAL A 1 10.22 -12.32 9.43
CA VAL A 1 10.45 -11.07 10.19
C VAL A 1 9.76 -9.92 9.51
N LYS A 2 8.92 -9.16 10.22
CA LYS A 2 8.19 -8.01 9.68
C LYS A 2 8.91 -6.70 10.05
N VAL A 3 9.12 -5.83 9.06
CA VAL A 3 9.62 -4.47 9.23
C VAL A 3 8.56 -3.50 8.72
N SER A 4 7.95 -2.74 9.64
CA SER A 4 6.95 -1.71 9.30
C SER A 4 7.61 -0.34 9.23
N LEU A 5 7.56 0.30 8.06
CA LEU A 5 8.18 1.60 7.83
C LEU A 5 7.27 2.78 8.23
N GLY A 6 6.18 2.52 8.97
CA GLY A 6 5.25 3.55 9.40
C GLY A 6 4.55 4.24 8.24
N SER A 7 4.69 5.56 8.15
CA SER A 7 4.18 6.43 7.08
C SER A 7 5.18 6.65 5.93
N LYS A 8 6.35 6.01 5.96
CA LYS A 8 7.39 6.23 4.96
C LYS A 8 7.06 5.57 3.63
N ILE A 9 7.56 6.22 2.58
CA ILE A 9 7.51 5.72 1.21
C ILE A 9 8.63 4.69 1.00
N LEU A 10 8.33 3.60 0.28
CA LEU A 10 9.25 2.52 -0.09
C LEU A 10 10.24 2.97 -1.18
N THR A 11 11.15 3.88 -0.83
CA THR A 11 12.29 4.24 -1.68
C THR A 11 13.50 3.36 -1.35
N PHE A 12 14.44 3.21 -2.29
CA PHE A 12 15.64 2.40 -2.08
C PHE A 12 16.46 2.79 -0.84
N PRO A 13 16.70 4.07 -0.52
CA PRO A 13 17.41 4.44 0.71
C PRO A 13 16.73 3.92 1.98
N VAL A 14 15.40 3.92 2.02
CA VAL A 14 14.62 3.43 3.16
C VAL A 14 14.68 1.91 3.24
N VAL A 15 14.50 1.24 2.10
CA VAL A 15 14.59 -0.22 1.99
C VAL A 15 15.98 -0.73 2.35
N ARG A 16 17.05 -0.08 1.86
CA ARG A 16 18.44 -0.41 2.20
C ARG A 16 18.67 -0.37 3.71
N LYS A 17 18.23 0.71 4.37
CA LYS A 17 18.35 0.83 5.85
C LYS A 17 17.60 -0.30 6.55
N ALA A 18 16.38 -0.61 6.11
CA ALA A 18 15.58 -1.71 6.66
C ALA A 18 16.27 -3.08 6.49
N LEU A 19 16.81 -3.36 5.30
CA LEU A 19 17.50 -4.63 5.01
C LEU A 19 18.78 -4.79 5.83
N ILE A 20 19.56 -3.72 6.02
CA ILE A 20 20.74 -3.74 6.87
C ILE A 20 20.37 -4.09 8.32
N GLN A 21 19.27 -3.54 8.85
CA GLN A 21 18.80 -3.83 10.21
C GLN A 21 18.41 -5.30 10.41
N VAL A 22 17.97 -5.99 9.35
CA VAL A 22 17.55 -7.39 9.41
C VAL A 22 18.52 -8.36 8.74
N LYS A 23 19.75 -7.92 8.45
CA LYS A 23 20.78 -8.72 7.77
C LYS A 23 20.99 -10.08 8.43
N ASN A 24 21.11 -10.11 9.75
CA ASN A 24 21.33 -11.36 10.51
C ASN A 24 20.17 -12.36 10.33
N TYR A 25 18.96 -11.90 10.06
CA TYR A 25 17.81 -12.77 9.79
C TYR A 25 17.83 -13.30 8.35
N LEU A 26 18.29 -12.50 7.39
CA LEU A 26 18.51 -12.96 6.01
C LEU A 26 19.58 -14.05 5.94
N GLU A 27 20.68 -13.90 6.69
CA GLU A 27 21.74 -14.91 6.79
C GLU A 27 21.23 -16.22 7.41
N LYS A 28 20.30 -16.12 8.36
CA LYS A 28 19.59 -17.27 8.96
C LYS A 28 18.40 -17.75 8.13
N ASN A 29 18.32 -17.35 6.87
CA ASN A 29 17.34 -17.83 5.88
C ASN A 29 15.87 -17.48 6.17
N TYR A 30 15.60 -16.52 7.06
CA TYR A 30 14.24 -16.04 7.34
C TYR A 30 13.69 -15.21 6.18
N GLN A 31 12.38 -15.31 5.97
CA GLN A 31 11.66 -14.38 5.10
C GLN A 31 11.50 -13.02 5.77
N ILE A 32 11.81 -11.95 5.04
CA ILE A 32 11.66 -10.56 5.46
C ILE A 32 10.47 -9.93 4.74
N MET A 33 9.57 -9.33 5.50
CA MET A 33 8.45 -8.57 4.98
C MET A 33 8.67 -7.08 5.28
N ILE A 34 8.76 -6.25 4.25
CA ILE A 34 8.91 -4.80 4.38
C ILE A 34 7.60 -4.14 3.99
N GLU A 35 6.94 -3.54 4.98
CA GLU A 35 5.62 -2.93 4.84
C GLU A 35 5.73 -1.39 4.85
N GLY A 36 5.21 -0.73 3.82
CA GLY A 36 5.28 0.73 3.67
C GLY A 36 4.36 1.25 2.56
N TYR A 37 4.43 2.55 2.25
CA TYR A 37 3.64 3.12 1.16
C TYR A 37 4.43 3.11 -0.16
N PHE A 38 3.81 2.69 -1.26
CA PHE A 38 4.44 2.87 -2.58
C PHE A 38 4.35 4.32 -3.08
N ALA A 39 5.44 4.80 -3.69
CA ALA A 39 5.50 6.14 -4.27
C ALA A 39 4.59 6.30 -5.51
N GLY A 40 4.39 5.20 -6.24
CA GLY A 40 3.71 5.18 -7.53
C GLY A 40 3.10 3.82 -7.84
N LYS A 41 2.71 3.61 -9.11
CA LYS A 41 2.10 2.35 -9.57
C LYS A 41 3.05 1.15 -9.50
N GLU A 42 4.35 1.41 -9.56
CA GLU A 42 5.41 0.42 -9.68
C GLU A 42 6.54 0.70 -8.70
N TYR A 43 7.36 -0.32 -8.46
CA TYR A 43 8.63 -0.20 -7.76
C TYR A 43 9.56 0.79 -8.47
N SER A 44 10.42 1.48 -7.70
CA SER A 44 11.50 2.25 -8.28
C SER A 44 12.47 1.34 -9.04
N ARG A 45 13.26 1.91 -9.97
CA ARG A 45 14.21 1.14 -10.79
C ARG A 45 15.17 0.32 -9.93
N GLU A 46 15.62 0.88 -8.82
CA GLU A 46 16.55 0.25 -7.87
C GLU A 46 15.90 -0.94 -7.16
N ILE A 47 14.64 -0.81 -6.75
CA ILE A 47 13.89 -1.92 -6.13
C ILE A 47 13.65 -3.03 -7.16
N LYS A 48 13.34 -2.68 -8.41
CA LYS A 48 13.22 -3.68 -9.49
C LYS A 48 14.53 -4.43 -9.72
N ALA A 49 15.66 -3.71 -9.80
CA ALA A 49 16.98 -4.32 -9.96
C ALA A 49 17.35 -5.24 -8.78
N PHE A 50 17.02 -4.84 -7.56
CA PHE A 50 17.21 -5.67 -6.36
C PHE A 50 16.37 -6.95 -6.40
N LEU A 51 15.07 -6.84 -6.74
CA LEU A 51 14.20 -8.02 -6.88
C LEU A 51 14.69 -8.96 -7.98
N PHE A 52 15.13 -8.41 -9.11
CA PHE A 52 15.72 -9.20 -10.19
C PHE A 52 16.98 -9.94 -9.73
N ALA A 53 17.87 -9.30 -8.96
CA ALA A 53 19.03 -9.97 -8.38
C ALA A 53 18.64 -11.12 -7.44
N LEU A 54 17.59 -10.95 -6.62
CA LEU A 54 17.06 -12.03 -5.78
C LEU A 54 16.51 -13.19 -6.60
N GLU A 55 15.83 -12.90 -7.71
CA GLU A 55 15.32 -13.92 -8.63
C GLU A 55 16.44 -14.73 -9.28
N ILE A 56 17.46 -14.07 -9.83
CA ILE A 56 18.65 -14.74 -10.39
C ILE A 56 19.35 -15.64 -9.36
N LEU A 57 19.33 -15.25 -8.09
CA LEU A 57 19.92 -16.00 -6.99
C LEU A 57 18.99 -17.08 -6.40
N GLY A 58 17.77 -17.26 -6.92
CA GLY A 58 16.79 -18.22 -6.41
C GLY A 58 16.27 -17.87 -5.00
N LYS A 59 16.23 -16.58 -4.65
CA LYS A 59 15.85 -16.04 -3.33
C LYS A 59 14.68 -15.05 -3.42
N ASN A 60 13.84 -15.19 -4.44
CA ASN A 60 12.68 -14.35 -4.71
C ASN A 60 11.63 -14.35 -3.58
N ASP A 61 11.60 -15.39 -2.75
CA ASP A 61 10.71 -15.53 -1.60
C ASP A 61 11.26 -14.87 -0.32
N LYS A 62 12.55 -14.49 -0.27
CA LYS A 62 13.22 -14.02 0.95
C LYS A 62 12.87 -12.60 1.34
N VAL A 63 12.46 -11.75 0.39
CA VAL A 63 12.08 -10.37 0.66
C VAL A 63 10.75 -10.06 -0.03
N VAL A 64 9.74 -9.73 0.77
CA VAL A 64 8.40 -9.38 0.29
C VAL A 64 8.10 -7.92 0.64
N PHE A 65 7.69 -7.13 -0.36
CA PHE A 65 7.23 -5.76 -0.14
C PHE A 65 5.70 -5.72 -0.08
N VAL A 66 5.16 -5.03 0.93
CA VAL A 66 3.70 -4.92 1.14
C VAL A 66 3.31 -3.46 1.15
N ASP A 67 2.33 -3.09 0.30
CA ASP A 67 1.72 -1.76 0.34
C ASP A 67 0.78 -1.64 1.54
N LYS A 68 0.97 -0.62 2.37
CA LYS A 68 -0.02 -0.25 3.40
C LYS A 68 -1.29 0.35 2.81
N ALA A 69 -1.23 0.90 1.61
CA ALA A 69 -2.40 1.44 0.98
C ALA A 69 -3.31 0.29 0.51
N GLY A 70 -4.33 -0.06 1.31
CA GLY A 70 -5.36 -1.01 0.91
C GLY A 70 -6.13 -0.64 -0.37
N TYR A 71 -5.96 0.61 -0.85
CA TYR A 71 -6.38 1.07 -2.18
C TYR A 71 -5.32 2.01 -2.76
N LYS A 72 -4.98 1.88 -4.04
CA LYS A 72 -4.10 2.84 -4.70
C LYS A 72 -4.75 4.23 -4.71
N LYS A 73 -3.97 5.30 -4.59
CA LYS A 73 -4.49 6.70 -4.55
C LYS A 73 -5.43 7.01 -5.71
N ALA A 74 -5.11 6.54 -6.91
CA ALA A 74 -5.93 6.71 -8.11
C ALA A 74 -7.27 5.95 -8.04
N GLU A 75 -7.27 4.73 -7.52
CA GLU A 75 -8.48 3.92 -7.33
C GLU A 75 -9.36 4.54 -6.25
N ARG A 76 -8.76 4.99 -5.14
CA ARG A 76 -9.46 5.72 -4.08
C ARG A 76 -10.14 6.99 -4.61
N ARG A 77 -9.48 7.72 -5.52
CA ARG A 77 -10.07 8.91 -6.15
C ARG A 77 -11.27 8.54 -7.03
N LYS A 78 -11.15 7.54 -7.91
CA LYS A 78 -12.27 7.07 -8.75
C LYS A 78 -13.45 6.57 -7.90
N LEU A 79 -13.15 5.87 -6.81
CA LEU A 79 -14.15 5.36 -5.88
C LEU A 79 -14.86 6.51 -5.16
N LYS A 80 -14.10 7.51 -4.68
CA LYS A 80 -14.64 8.73 -4.08
C LYS A 80 -15.57 9.48 -5.04
N GLU A 81 -15.14 9.70 -6.29
CA GLU A 81 -15.96 10.39 -7.30
C GLU A 81 -17.29 9.66 -7.57
N LYS A 82 -17.29 8.31 -7.61
CA LYS A 82 -18.51 7.51 -7.75
C LYS A 82 -19.44 7.65 -6.54
N VAL A 83 -18.89 7.58 -5.32
CA VAL A 83 -19.65 7.72 -4.07
C VAL A 83 -20.28 9.11 -3.98
N GLU A 84 -19.53 10.17 -4.27
CA GLU A 84 -20.04 11.55 -4.27
C GLU A 84 -21.18 11.74 -5.28
N LYS A 85 -21.03 11.23 -6.52
CA LYS A 85 -22.09 11.32 -7.54
C LYS A 85 -23.38 10.65 -7.10
N LEU A 86 -23.28 9.47 -6.49
CA LEU A 86 -24.47 8.75 -6.00
C LEU A 86 -25.10 9.44 -4.78
N TYR A 87 -24.28 10.02 -3.90
CA TYR A 87 -24.77 10.80 -2.76
C TYR A 87 -25.57 12.04 -3.21
N VAL A 88 -25.05 12.81 -4.19
CA VAL A 88 -25.77 13.95 -4.78
C VAL A 88 -27.10 13.53 -5.43
N LYS A 89 -27.20 12.29 -5.92
CA LYS A 89 -28.45 11.69 -6.42
C LYS A 89 -29.40 11.21 -5.30
N GLY A 90 -29.12 11.53 -4.04
CA GLY A 90 -29.97 11.20 -2.89
C GLY A 90 -29.72 9.83 -2.25
N ARG A 91 -28.67 9.10 -2.63
CA ARG A 91 -28.34 7.82 -1.99
C ARG A 91 -27.89 8.03 -0.54
N ARG A 92 -28.43 7.23 0.38
CA ARG A 92 -28.08 7.27 1.80
C ARG A 92 -26.67 6.73 2.05
N ILE A 93 -25.97 7.31 3.03
CA ILE A 93 -24.60 6.91 3.40
C ILE A 93 -24.51 5.42 3.76
N LYS A 94 -25.51 4.87 4.46
CA LYS A 94 -25.58 3.44 4.81
C LYS A 94 -25.61 2.53 3.58
N GLU A 95 -26.33 2.93 2.53
CA GLU A 95 -26.40 2.18 1.27
C GLU A 95 -25.06 2.19 0.55
N LEU A 96 -24.44 3.37 0.47
CA LEU A 96 -23.12 3.54 -0.16
C LEU A 96 -22.04 2.75 0.59
N SER A 97 -22.11 2.70 1.93
CA SER A 97 -21.18 1.93 2.76
C SER A 97 -21.24 0.45 2.45
N LYS A 98 -22.44 -0.11 2.39
CA LYS A 98 -22.66 -1.53 2.03
C LYS A 98 -22.24 -1.81 0.59
N GLN A 99 -22.65 -0.96 -0.36
CA GLN A 99 -22.38 -1.15 -1.79
C GLN A 99 -20.87 -1.16 -2.10
N PHE A 100 -20.12 -0.23 -1.53
CA PHE A 100 -18.69 -0.08 -1.83
C PHE A 100 -17.78 -0.78 -0.81
N LYS A 101 -18.33 -1.40 0.23
CA LYS A 101 -17.59 -1.99 1.37
C LYS A 101 -16.63 -0.98 2.02
N ILE A 102 -17.07 0.28 2.12
CA ILE A 102 -16.30 1.38 2.72
C ILE A 102 -16.95 1.73 4.07
N PRO A 103 -16.18 1.90 5.16
CA PRO A 103 -16.74 2.33 6.44
C PRO A 103 -17.53 3.64 6.33
N GLU A 104 -18.70 3.72 6.97
CA GLU A 104 -19.59 4.89 6.92
C GLU A 104 -18.85 6.20 7.26
N LYS A 105 -17.97 6.18 8.28
CA LYS A 105 -17.12 7.31 8.67
C LYS A 105 -16.28 7.86 7.51
N THR A 106 -15.77 6.99 6.65
CA THR A 106 -14.97 7.38 5.49
C THR A 106 -15.84 8.03 4.42
N ILE A 107 -17.05 7.51 4.19
CA ILE A 107 -18.02 8.10 3.27
C ILE A 107 -18.47 9.48 3.77
N TYR A 108 -18.81 9.60 5.06
CA TYR A 108 -19.12 10.88 5.70
C TYR A 108 -18.02 11.92 5.44
N ARG A 109 -16.74 11.55 5.63
CA ARG A 109 -15.61 12.45 5.34
C ARG A 109 -15.51 12.87 3.88
N TRP A 110 -15.94 12.03 2.94
CA TRP A 110 -15.91 12.35 1.51
C TRP A 110 -17.04 13.28 1.12
N VAL A 111 -18.25 13.04 1.61
CA VAL A 111 -19.45 13.79 1.19
C VAL A 111 -19.70 15.04 2.02
N LYS A 112 -19.03 15.23 3.16
CA LYS A 112 -19.17 16.43 4.02
C LYS A 112 -19.04 17.75 3.23
N THR A 113 -18.19 17.79 2.21
CA THR A 113 -17.95 18.97 1.36
C THR A 113 -18.95 19.11 0.20
N LYS A 114 -19.98 18.27 0.14
CA LYS A 114 -20.99 18.22 -0.93
C LYS A 114 -22.40 18.52 -0.41
N THR A 115 -22.49 18.94 0.86
CA THR A 115 -23.71 19.48 1.49
C THR A 115 -23.73 20.97 1.26
#